data_AF-A0A662AZ85-F1
#
_entry.id   AF-A0A662AZ85-F1
#
_cell.length_a   1.000
_cell.length_b   1.000
_cell.length_c   1.000
_cell.angle_alpha   90.00
_cell.angle_beta   90.00
_cell.angle_gamma   90.00
#
_symmetry.space_group_name_H-M   'P 1'
#
loop_
_entity.id
_entity.type
_entity.pdbx_description
1 polymer ?
#
loop_
_entity_poly.entity_id
_entity_poly.type
_entity_poly.pdbx_seq_one_letter_code
_entity_poly.pdbx_strand_id
1 'polypeptide(L)'
;DLDIRGAGNILGAEQSGFISEIGIEMYQKILDEAMAELKETEFKELFTKEQLEKKFATDCQLETDLELLIPEHYVATVQERLNLYKELDNVATEEALLVFEKQLEDRFGPLPEETADLLQAIRLRWLGGTIGFEKLTLKYGYMAGTFAAKSDSPYFQSEVFGKVVQYIQVHPKGVTIKERNEKLRMRFENITTVKRGIESLSGILNQN
;
A
#
# COMPACT_ATOMS: atom_id res chain seq x y z
N ASP A 1 -31.95 -34.18 -2.06
CA ASP A 1 -32.60 -33.42 -3.15
C ASP A 1 -33.41 -32.30 -2.54
N LEU A 2 -32.89 -31.08 -2.33
CA LEU A 2 -32.07 -30.26 -3.25
C LEU A 2 -32.77 -30.12 -4.61
N ASP A 3 -33.48 -29.01 -4.83
CA ASP A 3 -32.95 -27.94 -5.67
C ASP A 3 -33.95 -26.78 -5.85
N ILE A 4 -33.39 -25.58 -6.13
CA ILE A 4 -34.03 -24.37 -6.69
C ILE A 4 -34.87 -23.53 -5.69
N ARG A 5 -34.35 -22.57 -4.91
CA ARG A 5 -33.56 -21.34 -5.20
C ARG A 5 -34.10 -20.48 -6.36
N GLY A 6 -34.69 -19.34 -6.00
CA GLY A 6 -34.98 -18.19 -6.87
C GLY A 6 -35.75 -17.13 -6.08
N ALA A 7 -35.08 -16.24 -5.34
CA ALA A 7 -34.55 -14.96 -5.80
C ALA A 7 -35.53 -13.81 -5.51
N GLY A 8 -35.09 -12.86 -4.68
CA GLY A 8 -35.68 -11.53 -4.58
C GLY A 8 -36.45 -11.25 -3.30
N ASN A 9 -35.71 -11.05 -2.20
CA ASN A 9 -35.70 -9.80 -1.42
C ASN A 9 -35.18 -10.10 0.01
N ILE A 10 -33.85 -10.19 0.18
CA ILE A 10 -33.22 -10.18 1.50
C ILE A 10 -32.25 -8.99 1.51
N LEU A 11 -32.84 -7.82 1.73
CA LEU A 11 -32.18 -6.62 2.22
C LEU A 11 -31.48 -6.93 3.55
N GLY A 12 -30.26 -6.41 3.70
CA GLY A 12 -29.80 -5.86 4.97
C GLY A 12 -29.41 -6.87 6.07
N ALA A 13 -28.50 -6.39 6.93
CA ALA A 13 -28.10 -6.93 8.22
C ALA A 13 -27.08 -8.09 8.32
N GLU A 14 -26.75 -8.86 7.28
CA GLU A 14 -25.77 -9.97 7.43
C GLU A 14 -24.29 -9.65 7.09
N GLN A 15 -23.94 -8.42 6.69
CA GLN A 15 -22.54 -8.04 6.43
C GLN A 15 -21.83 -7.30 7.58
N SER A 16 -22.52 -6.99 8.67
CA SER A 16 -21.89 -6.45 9.89
C SER A 16 -21.26 -7.53 10.77
N GLY A 17 -21.64 -8.81 10.61
CA GLY A 17 -21.13 -9.91 11.44
C GLY A 17 -19.73 -10.41 11.05
N PHE A 18 -19.36 -10.34 9.77
CA PHE A 18 -18.12 -10.98 9.28
C PHE A 18 -16.83 -10.23 9.64
N ILE A 19 -16.93 -8.95 10.01
CA ILE A 19 -15.80 -8.13 10.49
C ILE A 19 -15.64 -8.28 12.02
N SER A 20 -16.69 -8.68 12.75
CA SER A 20 -16.63 -8.84 14.21
C SER A 20 -15.96 -10.14 14.65
N GLU A 21 -16.11 -11.23 13.90
CA GLU A 21 -15.61 -12.55 14.30
C GLU A 21 -14.14 -12.78 13.92
N ILE A 22 -13.68 -12.23 12.79
CA ILE A 22 -12.29 -12.45 12.31
C ILE A 22 -11.34 -11.36 12.83
N GLY A 23 -11.83 -10.15 13.11
CA GLY A 23 -11.01 -8.97 13.39
C GLY A 23 -10.45 -8.88 14.82
N ILE A 24 -11.13 -9.43 15.82
CA ILE A 24 -10.69 -9.37 17.22
C ILE A 24 -9.90 -10.62 17.61
N GLU A 25 -10.31 -11.81 17.17
CA GLU A 25 -9.64 -13.05 17.56
C GLU A 25 -8.25 -13.20 16.94
N MET A 26 -8.08 -12.85 15.66
CA MET A 26 -6.77 -12.84 15.00
C MET A 26 -5.87 -11.73 15.58
N TYR A 27 -6.43 -10.56 15.87
CA TYR A 27 -5.70 -9.47 16.52
C TYR A 27 -5.28 -9.84 17.95
N GLN A 28 -6.17 -10.43 18.74
CA GLN A 28 -5.85 -10.92 20.09
C GLN A 28 -4.82 -12.04 20.05
N LYS A 29 -4.91 -12.96 19.08
CA LYS A 29 -3.90 -13.99 18.87
C LYS A 29 -2.53 -13.40 18.52
N ILE A 30 -2.47 -12.44 17.60
CA ILE A 30 -1.22 -11.73 17.24
C ILE A 30 -0.68 -10.93 18.43
N LEU A 31 -1.56 -10.28 19.21
CA LEU A 31 -1.19 -9.51 20.40
C LEU A 31 -0.68 -10.42 21.53
N ASP A 32 -1.34 -11.54 21.78
CA ASP A 32 -0.98 -12.52 22.80
C ASP A 32 0.33 -13.24 22.43
N GLU A 33 0.54 -13.56 21.15
CA GLU A 33 1.80 -14.10 20.63
C GLU A 33 2.94 -13.07 20.77
N ALA A 34 2.70 -11.80 20.44
CA ALA A 34 3.68 -10.72 20.63
C ALA A 34 3.99 -10.44 22.12
N MET A 35 3.00 -10.59 23.00
CA MET A 35 3.17 -10.44 24.46
C MET A 35 3.89 -11.65 25.09
N ALA A 36 3.69 -12.85 24.57
CA ALA A 36 4.44 -14.04 24.96
C ALA A 36 5.91 -13.93 24.54
N GLU A 37 6.19 -13.41 23.34
CA GLU A 37 7.55 -13.16 22.85
C GLU A 37 8.28 -12.04 23.64
N LEU A 38 7.53 -11.06 24.15
CA LEU A 38 8.03 -10.01 25.04
C LEU A 38 8.41 -10.50 26.45
N LYS A 39 7.85 -11.63 26.92
CA LYS A 39 8.19 -12.21 28.23
C LYS A 39 9.37 -13.19 28.19
N GLU A 40 9.72 -13.73 27.02
CA GLU A 40 10.76 -14.76 26.88
C GLU A 40 12.08 -14.31 26.26
N THR A 41 12.29 -13.03 25.96
CA THR A 41 13.55 -12.58 25.36
C THR A 41 14.30 -11.53 26.19
N GLU A 42 14.96 -12.01 27.24
CA GLU A 42 16.22 -11.47 27.79
C GLU A 42 17.37 -11.50 26.75
N PHE A 43 17.10 -11.17 25.48
CA PHE A 43 18.08 -11.12 24.39
C PHE A 43 17.84 -9.92 23.44
N LYS A 44 17.21 -8.85 23.94
CA LYS A 44 16.83 -7.65 23.16
C LYS A 44 17.87 -6.53 23.11
N GLU A 45 19.13 -6.77 23.50
CA GLU A 45 20.17 -5.73 23.41
C GLU A 45 20.94 -5.68 22.08
N LEU A 46 20.62 -6.54 21.09
CA LEU A 46 21.43 -6.64 19.85
C LEU A 46 20.74 -6.18 18.55
N PHE A 47 19.49 -5.71 18.58
CA PHE A 47 18.83 -5.17 17.39
C PHE A 47 18.32 -3.76 17.66
N THR A 48 19.10 -2.77 17.22
CA THR A 48 18.67 -1.38 17.23
C THR A 48 17.41 -1.20 16.39
N LYS A 49 16.43 -0.50 16.95
CA LYS A 49 15.08 -0.25 16.40
C LYS A 49 15.09 0.19 14.92
N GLU A 50 16.09 0.98 14.52
CA GLU A 50 16.30 1.47 13.15
C GLU A 50 16.61 0.37 12.11
N GLN A 51 17.16 -0.77 12.52
CA GLN A 51 17.49 -1.87 11.60
C GLN A 51 16.27 -2.74 11.24
N LEU A 52 15.24 -2.75 12.09
CA LEU A 52 14.01 -3.49 11.84
C LEU A 52 13.08 -2.74 10.88
N GLU A 53 12.96 -1.42 11.02
CA GLU A 53 12.16 -0.59 10.11
C GLU A 53 12.66 -0.64 8.66
N LYS A 54 13.99 -0.68 8.46
CA LYS A 54 14.59 -0.86 7.12
C LYS A 54 14.46 -2.27 6.55
N LYS A 55 14.24 -3.30 7.40
CA LYS A 55 14.18 -4.70 6.96
C LYS A 55 12.87 -5.09 6.27
N PHE A 56 11.80 -4.30 6.41
CA PHE A 56 10.48 -4.62 5.85
C PHE A 56 10.12 -3.80 4.60
N ALA A 57 10.97 -2.88 4.18
CA ALA A 57 10.81 -2.17 2.91
C ALA A 57 10.80 -3.19 1.76
N THR A 58 9.62 -3.45 1.21
CA THR A 58 9.42 -4.41 0.13
C THR A 58 9.41 -3.68 -1.21
N ASP A 59 9.91 -4.34 -2.26
CA ASP A 59 9.67 -3.87 -3.63
C ASP A 59 8.17 -3.96 -3.94
N CYS A 60 7.50 -2.81 -3.96
CA CYS A 60 6.06 -2.71 -4.07
C CYS A 60 5.63 -2.47 -5.53
N GLN A 61 4.92 -3.43 -6.12
CA GLN A 61 4.41 -3.30 -7.48
C GLN A 61 3.11 -2.47 -7.50
N LEU A 62 2.97 -1.54 -8.45
CA LEU A 62 1.71 -0.81 -8.67
C LEU A 62 0.99 -1.34 -9.91
N GLU A 63 -0.25 -1.76 -9.74
CA GLU A 63 -1.17 -2.10 -10.83
C GLU A 63 -2.28 -1.06 -10.91
N THR A 64 -2.41 -0.35 -12.03
CA THR A 64 -3.44 0.70 -12.18
C THR A 64 -4.04 0.73 -13.57
N ASP A 65 -5.23 1.33 -13.68
CA ASP A 65 -5.95 1.67 -14.91
C ASP A 65 -5.79 3.15 -15.28
N LEU A 66 -5.04 3.93 -14.48
CA LEU A 66 -4.70 5.31 -14.77
C LEU A 66 -3.63 5.40 -15.87
N GLU A 67 -3.69 6.48 -16.66
CA GLU A 67 -2.69 6.79 -17.68
C GLU A 67 -1.43 7.36 -17.00
N LEU A 68 -0.47 6.47 -16.71
CA LEU A 68 0.81 6.82 -16.11
C LEU A 68 1.92 6.66 -17.15
N LEU A 69 2.17 7.68 -17.95
CA LEU A 69 3.12 7.60 -19.06
C LEU A 69 3.73 8.97 -19.42
N ILE A 70 4.87 8.90 -20.10
CA ILE A 70 5.46 10.03 -20.82
C ILE A 70 4.84 10.04 -22.23
N PRO A 71 4.01 11.04 -22.57
CA PRO A 71 3.27 11.03 -23.83
C PRO A 71 4.16 11.46 -25.00
N GLU A 72 3.79 11.04 -26.21
CA GLU A 72 4.52 11.37 -27.43
C GLU A 72 4.53 12.87 -27.73
N HIS A 73 3.48 13.59 -27.34
CA HIS A 73 3.41 15.04 -27.53
C HIS A 73 4.37 15.82 -26.62
N TYR A 74 4.81 15.21 -25.50
CA TYR A 74 5.76 15.82 -24.56
C TYR A 74 7.21 15.44 -24.90
N VAL A 75 7.43 14.15 -25.19
CA VAL A 75 8.73 13.65 -25.65
C VAL A 75 8.51 12.85 -26.92
N ALA A 76 8.76 13.46 -28.09
CA ALA A 76 8.44 12.86 -29.40
C ALA A 76 9.24 11.58 -29.70
N THR A 77 10.53 11.57 -29.36
CA THR A 77 11.44 10.48 -29.71
C THR A 77 11.24 9.27 -28.80
N VAL A 78 10.86 8.11 -29.38
CA VAL A 78 10.69 6.84 -28.66
C VAL A 78 11.95 6.47 -27.85
N GLN A 79 13.13 6.62 -28.45
CA GLN A 79 14.39 6.30 -27.79
C GLN A 79 14.66 7.19 -26.56
N GLU A 80 14.27 8.46 -26.62
CA GLU A 80 14.37 9.37 -25.48
C GLU A 80 13.43 8.95 -24.35
N ARG A 81 12.17 8.62 -24.68
CA ARG A 81 11.22 8.08 -23.69
C ARG A 81 11.75 6.81 -23.03
N LEU A 82 12.33 5.87 -23.80
CA LEU A 82 12.91 4.65 -23.25
C LEU A 82 14.09 4.91 -22.31
N ASN A 83 14.92 5.91 -22.61
CA ASN A 83 16.01 6.31 -21.71
C ASN A 83 15.46 6.92 -20.42
N LEU A 84 14.47 7.81 -20.52
CA LEU A 84 13.80 8.40 -19.36
C LEU A 84 13.15 7.34 -18.46
N TYR A 85 12.50 6.33 -19.04
CA TYR A 85 11.95 5.22 -18.24
C TYR A 85 13.03 4.40 -17.53
N LYS A 86 14.19 4.17 -18.17
CA LYS A 86 15.32 3.47 -17.54
C LYS A 86 15.95 4.30 -16.43
N GLU A 87 16.10 5.61 -16.62
CA GLU A 87 16.59 6.50 -15.57
C GLU A 87 15.64 6.49 -14.37
N LEU A 88 14.34 6.59 -14.64
CA LEU A 88 13.28 6.58 -13.63
C LEU A 88 13.23 5.28 -12.81
N ASP A 89 13.52 4.14 -13.43
CA ASP A 89 13.62 2.84 -12.75
C ASP A 89 14.79 2.78 -11.74
N ASN A 90 15.84 3.57 -11.96
CA ASN A 90 17.00 3.67 -11.06
C ASN A 90 16.84 4.74 -9.98
N VAL A 91 15.76 5.52 -10.00
CA VAL A 91 15.48 6.51 -8.95
C VAL A 91 14.99 5.79 -7.69
N ALA A 92 15.71 5.98 -6.59
CA ALA A 92 15.42 5.30 -5.31
C ALA A 92 15.15 6.26 -4.14
N THR A 93 15.25 7.58 -4.35
CA THR A 93 15.02 8.58 -3.30
C THR A 93 14.21 9.76 -3.81
N GLU A 94 13.54 10.46 -2.89
CA GLU A 94 12.76 11.65 -3.20
C GLU A 94 13.62 12.76 -3.80
N GLU A 95 14.85 12.95 -3.32
CA GLU A 95 15.76 13.97 -3.84
C GLU A 95 16.15 13.66 -5.29
N ALA A 96 16.42 12.40 -5.61
CA ALA A 96 16.73 11.99 -6.97
C ALA A 96 15.53 12.15 -7.91
N LEU A 97 14.31 11.88 -7.42
CA LEU A 97 13.08 12.07 -8.19
C LEU A 97 12.81 13.55 -8.49
N LEU A 98 13.04 14.45 -7.52
CA LEU A 98 12.92 15.89 -7.72
C LEU A 98 13.95 16.43 -8.72
N VAL A 99 15.17 15.88 -8.71
CA VAL A 99 16.18 16.22 -9.73
C VAL A 99 15.73 15.76 -11.11
N PHE A 100 15.22 14.53 -11.23
CA PHE A 100 14.69 14.00 -12.49
C PHE A 100 13.49 14.85 -13.00
N GLU A 101 12.57 15.19 -12.11
CA GLU A 101 11.40 16.04 -12.38
C GLU A 101 11.84 17.39 -12.97
N LYS A 102 12.79 18.06 -12.31
CA LYS A 102 13.35 19.34 -12.78
C LYS A 102 14.06 19.20 -14.14
N GLN A 103 14.79 18.11 -14.36
CA GLN A 103 15.46 17.88 -15.65
C GLN A 103 14.45 17.69 -16.78
N LEU A 104 13.30 17.05 -16.52
CA LEU A 104 12.22 16.99 -17.51
C LEU A 104 11.70 18.38 -17.82
N GLU A 105 11.41 19.18 -16.79
CA GLU A 105 10.89 20.54 -16.97
C GLU A 105 11.85 21.46 -17.73
N ASP A 106 13.13 21.43 -17.38
CA ASP A 106 14.18 22.22 -18.01
C ASP A 106 14.36 21.88 -19.50
N ARG A 107 14.10 20.62 -19.89
CA ARG A 107 14.35 20.10 -21.25
C ARG A 107 13.12 20.12 -22.14
N PHE A 108 11.94 19.85 -21.59
CA PHE A 108 10.71 19.58 -22.34
C PHE A 108 9.57 20.55 -21.97
N GLY A 109 9.75 21.41 -20.96
CA GLY A 109 8.74 22.34 -20.49
C GLY A 109 7.82 21.73 -19.42
N PRO A 110 6.65 22.31 -19.14
CA PRO A 110 5.79 21.88 -18.04
C PRO A 110 5.32 20.43 -18.23
N LEU A 111 5.28 19.67 -17.12
CA LEU A 111 4.87 18.27 -17.12
C LEU A 111 3.39 18.11 -17.51
N PRO A 112 3.07 17.22 -18.47
CA PRO A 112 1.71 16.73 -18.68
C PRO A 112 1.18 16.03 -17.43
N GLU A 113 -0.14 15.99 -17.29
CA GLU A 113 -0.81 15.38 -16.13
C GLU A 113 -0.43 13.90 -15.96
N GLU A 114 -0.45 13.12 -17.05
CA GLU A 114 -0.06 11.71 -17.07
C GLU A 114 1.40 11.47 -16.65
N THR A 115 2.28 12.44 -16.92
CA THR A 115 3.70 12.36 -16.53
C THR A 115 3.89 12.77 -15.08
N ALA A 116 3.21 13.82 -14.62
CA ALA A 116 3.21 14.20 -13.22
C ALA A 116 2.66 13.06 -12.34
N ASP A 117 1.55 12.44 -12.74
CA ASP A 117 0.97 11.30 -12.05
C ASP A 117 1.87 10.06 -12.09
N LEU A 118 2.63 9.85 -13.17
CA LEU A 118 3.66 8.81 -13.23
C LEU A 118 4.72 9.01 -12.13
N LEU A 119 5.19 10.24 -11.91
CA LEU A 119 6.16 10.54 -10.83
C LEU A 119 5.53 10.34 -9.45
N GLN A 120 4.28 10.77 -9.26
CA GLN A 120 3.55 10.51 -8.02
C GLN A 120 3.37 9.00 -7.77
N ALA A 121 3.18 8.20 -8.82
CA ALA A 121 2.99 6.77 -8.69
C ALA A 121 4.22 6.06 -8.13
N ILE A 122 5.42 6.59 -8.39
CA ILE A 122 6.67 6.12 -7.79
C ILE A 122 6.68 6.37 -6.30
N ARG A 123 6.32 7.59 -5.87
CA ARG A 123 6.18 7.95 -4.45
C ARG A 123 5.16 7.05 -3.75
N LEU A 124 4.04 6.77 -4.42
CA LEU A 124 3.02 5.84 -3.93
C LEU A 124 3.57 4.42 -3.73
N ARG A 125 4.38 3.91 -4.67
CA ARG A 125 5.05 2.60 -4.52
C ARG A 125 6.01 2.58 -3.33
N TRP A 126 6.82 3.63 -3.16
CA TRP A 126 7.73 3.71 -2.02
C TRP A 126 6.99 3.70 -0.69
N LEU A 127 5.92 4.50 -0.58
CA LEU A 127 5.05 4.49 0.61
C LEU A 127 4.44 3.10 0.86
N GLY A 128 3.97 2.44 -0.20
CA GLY A 128 3.46 1.08 -0.10
C GLY A 128 4.51 0.09 0.39
N GLY A 129 5.73 0.19 -0.13
CA GLY A 129 6.88 -0.62 0.29
C GLY A 129 7.27 -0.38 1.75
N THR A 130 7.30 0.88 2.20
CA THR A 130 7.54 1.25 3.61
C THR A 130 6.46 0.70 4.52
N ILE A 131 5.20 0.73 4.09
CA ILE A 131 4.10 0.12 4.85
C ILE A 131 4.27 -1.39 4.92
N GLY A 132 4.85 -2.05 3.91
CA GLY A 132 5.02 -3.51 3.86
C GLY A 132 4.15 -4.21 2.80
N PHE A 133 3.61 -3.44 1.85
CA PHE A 133 2.90 -3.99 0.70
C PHE A 133 3.89 -4.51 -0.35
N GLU A 134 3.67 -5.74 -0.83
CA GLU A 134 4.33 -6.23 -2.06
C GLU A 134 3.63 -5.72 -3.33
N LYS A 135 2.35 -5.36 -3.21
CA LYS A 135 1.54 -4.93 -4.35
C LYS A 135 0.46 -3.94 -3.94
N LEU A 136 0.36 -2.85 -4.68
CA LEU A 136 -0.75 -1.91 -4.70
C LEU A 136 -1.58 -2.11 -5.98
N THR A 137 -2.89 -2.12 -5.85
CA THR A 137 -3.84 -2.08 -6.96
C THR A 137 -4.67 -0.82 -6.84
N LEU A 138 -4.58 0.09 -7.80
CA LEU A 138 -5.37 1.31 -7.88
C LEU A 138 -6.22 1.27 -9.15
N LYS A 139 -7.46 0.78 -9.04
CA LYS A 139 -8.35 0.58 -10.19
C LYS A 139 -9.79 0.84 -9.82
N TYR A 140 -10.61 1.27 -10.78
CA TYR A 140 -12.06 1.40 -10.61
C TYR A 140 -12.49 2.19 -9.36
N GLY A 141 -11.72 3.22 -8.99
CA GLY A 141 -12.01 4.09 -7.85
C GLY A 141 -11.73 3.51 -6.46
N TYR A 142 -10.99 2.40 -6.36
CA TYR A 142 -10.50 1.87 -5.10
C TYR A 142 -8.99 1.63 -5.16
N MET A 143 -8.35 1.65 -3.99
CA MET A 143 -6.96 1.23 -3.81
C MET A 143 -6.92 -0.01 -2.92
N ALA A 144 -6.04 -0.96 -3.19
CA ALA A 144 -5.82 -2.09 -2.29
C ALA A 144 -4.34 -2.49 -2.24
N GLY A 145 -3.80 -2.59 -1.03
CA GLY A 145 -2.46 -3.10 -0.75
C GLY A 145 -2.50 -4.55 -0.30
N THR A 146 -1.67 -5.39 -0.91
CA THR A 146 -1.41 -6.77 -0.47
C THR A 146 -0.09 -6.79 0.28
N PHE A 147 -0.08 -7.33 1.50
CA PHE A 147 1.13 -7.43 2.30
C PHE A 147 2.05 -8.53 1.78
N ALA A 148 3.36 -8.28 1.83
CA ALA A 148 4.38 -9.26 1.45
C ALA A 148 4.47 -10.43 2.45
N ALA A 149 4.24 -10.10 3.72
CA ALA A 149 4.26 -10.99 4.85
C ALA A 149 3.07 -11.98 4.82
N LYS A 150 3.38 -13.26 5.07
CA LYS A 150 2.38 -14.25 5.48
C LYS A 150 1.90 -13.97 6.89
N SER A 151 0.67 -14.37 7.21
CA SER A 151 -0.04 -14.08 8.47
C SER A 151 0.74 -14.35 9.77
N ASP A 152 1.76 -15.20 9.73
CA ASP A 152 2.65 -15.60 10.82
C ASP A 152 3.98 -14.82 10.87
N SER A 153 4.17 -13.83 10.00
CA SER A 153 5.42 -13.07 9.90
C SER A 153 5.63 -12.12 11.08
N PRO A 154 6.88 -11.95 11.56
CA PRO A 154 7.24 -10.92 12.55
C PRO A 154 6.88 -9.49 12.13
N TYR A 155 6.64 -9.25 10.84
CA TYR A 155 6.13 -7.97 10.34
C TYR A 155 4.82 -7.55 11.05
N PHE A 156 3.93 -8.48 11.38
CA PHE A 156 2.65 -8.16 12.03
C PHE A 156 2.79 -7.75 13.50
N GLN A 157 3.97 -7.91 14.09
CA GLN A 157 4.31 -7.38 15.40
C GLN A 157 5.10 -6.06 15.33
N SER A 158 5.38 -5.56 14.11
CA SER A 158 6.16 -4.35 13.91
C SER A 158 5.38 -3.08 14.26
N GLU A 159 6.11 -2.02 14.60
CA GLU A 159 5.55 -0.69 14.85
C GLU A 159 4.80 -0.14 13.62
N VAL A 160 5.29 -0.45 12.41
CA VAL A 160 4.65 -0.07 11.15
C VAL A 160 3.26 -0.70 11.02
N PHE A 161 3.13 -1.99 11.33
CA PHE A 161 1.82 -2.65 11.29
C PHE A 161 0.90 -2.15 12.42
N GLY A 162 1.45 -1.82 13.60
CA GLY A 162 0.70 -1.16 14.67
C GLY A 162 0.01 0.12 14.18
N LYS A 163 0.71 0.96 13.41
CA LYS A 163 0.13 2.17 12.78
C LYS A 163 -0.97 1.84 11.76
N VAL A 164 -0.82 0.75 11.00
CA VAL A 164 -1.88 0.28 10.08
C VAL A 164 -3.15 -0.08 10.85
N VAL A 165 -3.02 -0.83 11.95
CA VAL A 165 -4.16 -1.22 12.79
C VAL A 165 -4.86 0.00 13.37
N GLN A 166 -4.09 0.96 13.92
CA GLN A 166 -4.62 2.21 14.47
C GLN A 166 -5.37 3.01 13.40
N TYR A 167 -4.83 3.11 12.18
CA TYR A 167 -5.48 3.80 11.07
C TYR A 167 -6.84 3.19 10.70
N ILE A 168 -6.94 1.85 10.70
CA ILE A 168 -8.20 1.12 10.44
C ILE A 168 -9.23 1.41 11.54
N GLN A 169 -8.81 1.44 12.80
CA GLN A 169 -9.69 1.73 13.94
C GLN A 169 -10.29 3.13 13.88
N VAL A 170 -9.52 4.12 13.41
CA VAL A 170 -9.99 5.51 13.22
C VAL A 170 -10.88 5.66 11.98
N HIS A 171 -10.70 4.82 10.95
CA HIS A 171 -11.40 4.90 9.66
C HIS A 171 -12.22 3.64 9.29
N PRO A 172 -13.17 3.19 10.13
CA PRO A 172 -13.83 1.89 9.97
C PRO A 172 -14.76 1.78 8.75
N LYS A 173 -15.16 2.91 8.14
CA LYS A 173 -16.04 2.93 6.95
C LYS A 173 -15.29 3.10 5.62
N GLY A 174 -14.03 3.56 5.66
CA GLY A 174 -13.24 3.86 4.46
C GLY A 174 -12.22 2.79 4.11
N VAL A 175 -11.92 1.90 5.06
CA VAL A 175 -10.85 0.90 4.95
C VAL A 175 -11.35 -0.46 5.42
N THR A 176 -11.04 -1.50 4.66
CA THR A 176 -11.30 -2.89 5.06
C THR A 176 -10.04 -3.71 4.94
N ILE A 177 -9.87 -4.70 5.82
CA ILE A 177 -8.80 -5.69 5.73
C ILE A 177 -9.43 -7.07 5.58
N LYS A 178 -8.90 -7.88 4.67
CA LYS A 178 -9.34 -9.26 4.43
C LYS A 178 -8.14 -10.14 4.18
N GLU A 179 -8.18 -11.36 4.70
CA GLU A 179 -7.22 -12.39 4.33
C GLU A 179 -7.67 -13.11 3.05
N ARG A 180 -6.77 -13.31 2.11
CA ARG A 180 -7.00 -14.12 0.92
C ARG A 180 -5.70 -14.83 0.54
N ASN A 181 -5.76 -16.15 0.37
CA ASN A 181 -4.60 -16.98 0.01
C ASN A 181 -3.41 -16.79 0.97
N GLU A 182 -3.65 -16.84 2.30
CA GLU A 182 -2.62 -16.67 3.36
C GLU A 182 -1.95 -15.28 3.40
N LYS A 183 -2.48 -14.30 2.65
CA LYS A 183 -1.99 -12.92 2.64
C LYS A 183 -3.08 -11.98 3.08
N LEU A 184 -2.70 -10.99 3.89
CA LEU A 184 -3.57 -9.88 4.22
C LEU A 184 -3.66 -8.91 3.04
N ARG A 185 -4.87 -8.41 2.79
CA ARG A 185 -5.14 -7.37 1.80
C ARG A 185 -5.95 -6.26 2.46
N MET A 186 -5.40 -5.06 2.44
CA MET A 186 -6.04 -3.83 2.89
C MET A 186 -6.65 -3.11 1.69
N ARG A 187 -7.89 -2.66 1.79
CA ARG A 187 -8.63 -2.00 0.71
C ARG A 187 -9.19 -0.66 1.20
N PHE A 188 -8.97 0.37 0.41
CA PHE A 188 -9.42 1.75 0.58
C PHE A 188 -10.45 2.05 -0.51
N GLU A 189 -11.63 2.52 -0.12
CA GLU A 189 -12.66 2.95 -1.09
C GLU A 189 -12.49 4.43 -1.48
N ASN A 190 -13.03 4.83 -2.62
CA ASN A 190 -13.05 6.21 -3.13
C ASN A 190 -11.66 6.83 -3.45
N ILE A 191 -10.69 5.98 -3.80
CA ILE A 191 -9.37 6.38 -4.26
C ILE A 191 -9.35 6.33 -5.80
N THR A 192 -9.52 7.48 -6.42
CA THR A 192 -9.61 7.63 -7.88
C THR A 192 -8.35 8.20 -8.53
N THR A 193 -7.39 8.67 -7.72
CA THR A 193 -6.18 9.36 -8.18
C THR A 193 -4.98 8.90 -7.38
N VAL A 194 -3.79 8.97 -7.96
CA VAL A 194 -2.53 8.65 -7.27
C VAL A 194 -2.35 9.51 -6.02
N LYS A 195 -2.63 10.82 -6.11
CA LYS A 195 -2.54 11.77 -4.99
C LYS A 195 -3.35 11.33 -3.76
N ARG A 196 -4.63 10.98 -3.94
CA ARG A 196 -5.47 10.43 -2.84
C ARG A 196 -4.90 9.14 -2.25
N GLY A 197 -4.27 8.31 -3.08
CA GLY A 197 -3.56 7.11 -2.63
C GLY A 197 -2.41 7.48 -1.69
N ILE A 198 -1.58 8.46 -2.08
CA ILE A 198 -0.48 8.97 -1.27
C ILE A 198 -1.01 9.52 0.05
N GLU A 199 -2.02 10.39 0.02
CA GLU A 199 -2.64 10.96 1.23
C GLU A 199 -3.12 9.86 2.20
N SER A 200 -3.72 8.79 1.67
CA SER A 200 -4.20 7.66 2.47
C SER A 200 -3.06 6.87 3.11
N LEU A 201 -1.98 6.60 2.35
CA LEU A 201 -0.83 5.84 2.86
C LEU A 201 0.03 6.67 3.82
N SER A 202 0.27 7.94 3.52
CA SER A 202 0.94 8.87 4.44
C SER A 202 0.14 9.05 5.73
N GLY A 203 -1.19 9.04 5.66
CA GLY A 203 -2.07 9.07 6.82
C GLY A 203 -1.85 7.91 7.79
N ILE A 204 -1.40 6.75 7.31
CA ILE A 204 -1.02 5.60 8.16
C ILE A 204 0.30 5.89 8.87
N LEU A 205 1.33 6.31 8.14
CA LEU A 205 2.68 6.48 8.69
C LEU A 205 2.79 7.64 9.69
N ASN A 206 1.95 8.66 9.53
CA ASN A 206 1.95 9.88 10.34
C ASN A 206 1.10 9.79 11.62
N GLN A 207 0.46 8.65 11.91
CA GLN A 207 -0.20 8.46 13.20
C GLN A 207 0.87 8.24 14.29
N ASN A 208 0.82 9.08 15.33
CA ASN A 208 1.61 8.98 16.55
C ASN A 208 0.84 8.22 17.64
#